data_AF-T0MLI8-F1
#
_entry.id   AF-T0MLI8-F1
#
_cell.length_a   1.000
_cell.length_b   1.000
_cell.length_c   1.000
_cell.angle_alpha   90.00
_cell.angle_beta   90.00
_cell.angle_gamma   90.00
#
_symmetry.space_group_name_H-M   'P 1'
#
loop_
_entity.id
_entity.type
_entity.pdbx_description
1 polymer ?
#
loop_
_entity_poly.entity_id
_entity_poly.type
_entity_poly.pdbx_seq_one_letter_code
_entity_poly.pdbx_strand_id
1 'polypeptide(L)'
;MIDQIYSYREMCDIENVQTLQRGMNFRMNHRYSVILMSRRSNAPYSDKILEDSITIEYEGHDAPKTSYEINPKTLDQPKLTRNGTLTQNGKFIESVEKYKKDTSELEKVKVYEKILPGVWSLKGFFDLIDYKINHDGKRNVFIFSLKLSDEQDVETNGHIDLKHTRLISSEIKKEVWQRDKGKCVICGSIKNLHFDHDLPFSKGGTSLTAKNIRLLCAKCNLAKSDKIE
;
A
#
# COMPACT_ATOMS: atom_id res chain seq x y z
N MET A 1 1.60 -13.22 -0.03
CA MET A 1 2.97 -12.91 -0.51
C MET A 1 3.02 -11.44 -0.88
N ILE A 2 4.06 -10.71 -0.46
CA ILE A 2 4.27 -9.32 -0.88
C ILE A 2 4.38 -9.27 -2.41
N ASP A 3 3.94 -8.17 -2.99
CA ASP A 3 3.89 -7.89 -4.44
C ASP A 3 3.01 -8.84 -5.26
N GLN A 4 2.14 -9.62 -4.60
CA GLN A 4 1.04 -10.32 -5.25
C GLN A 4 0.08 -9.34 -5.94
N ILE A 5 -0.36 -9.70 -7.14
CA ILE A 5 -1.20 -8.88 -7.99
C ILE A 5 -2.63 -9.38 -7.93
N TYR A 6 -3.55 -8.44 -7.75
CA TYR A 6 -4.99 -8.67 -7.71
C TYR A 6 -5.72 -7.73 -8.66
N SER A 7 -6.78 -8.21 -9.26
CA SER A 7 -7.82 -7.34 -9.81
C SER A 7 -8.53 -6.58 -8.69
N TYR A 8 -9.20 -5.47 -9.02
CA TYR A 8 -10.01 -4.73 -8.05
C TYR A 8 -11.08 -5.62 -7.38
N ARG A 9 -11.68 -6.56 -8.13
CA ARG A 9 -12.70 -7.46 -7.60
C ARG A 9 -12.11 -8.44 -6.60
N GLU A 10 -11.01 -9.10 -6.95
CA GLU A 10 -10.31 -10.01 -6.03
C GLU A 10 -9.86 -9.29 -4.76
N MET A 11 -9.37 -8.05 -4.86
CA MET A 11 -9.03 -7.24 -3.69
C MET A 11 -10.25 -6.99 -2.79
N CYS A 12 -11.41 -6.65 -3.36
CA CYS A 12 -12.64 -6.48 -2.58
C CYS A 12 -13.10 -7.80 -1.93
N ASP A 13 -12.98 -8.92 -2.63
CA ASP A 13 -13.32 -10.25 -2.11
C ASP A 13 -12.42 -10.65 -0.94
N ILE A 14 -11.11 -10.38 -1.03
CA ILE A 14 -10.14 -10.62 0.06
C ILE A 14 -10.48 -9.81 1.30
N GLU A 15 -10.88 -8.56 1.12
CA GLU A 15 -11.28 -7.67 2.22
C GLU A 15 -12.73 -7.89 2.68
N ASN A 16 -13.43 -8.90 2.10
CA ASN A 16 -14.81 -9.26 2.38
C ASN A 16 -15.79 -8.07 2.30
N VAL A 17 -15.64 -7.25 1.26
CA VAL A 17 -16.44 -6.05 1.04
C VAL A 17 -16.94 -6.00 -0.40
N GLN A 18 -18.10 -5.37 -0.62
CA GLN A 18 -18.61 -5.22 -1.99
C GLN A 18 -17.75 -4.25 -2.81
N THR A 19 -17.30 -3.15 -2.20
CA THR A 19 -16.51 -2.10 -2.83
C THR A 19 -15.57 -1.42 -1.85
N LEU A 20 -14.36 -1.10 -2.30
CA LEU A 20 -13.45 -0.17 -1.63
C LEU A 20 -13.47 1.16 -2.38
N GLN A 21 -14.28 2.10 -1.92
CA GLN A 21 -14.48 3.41 -2.57
C GLN A 21 -13.53 4.50 -2.07
N ARG A 22 -12.95 4.31 -0.89
CA ARG A 22 -12.08 5.29 -0.21
C ARG A 22 -10.64 4.82 -0.21
N GLY A 23 -9.70 5.77 -0.20
CA GLY A 23 -8.27 5.50 -0.10
C GLY A 23 -7.87 4.87 1.23
N MET A 24 -8.45 5.34 2.33
CA MET A 24 -8.23 4.86 3.69
C MET A 24 -9.50 4.27 4.28
N ASN A 25 -9.35 3.12 4.94
CA ASN A 25 -10.45 2.41 5.57
C ASN A 25 -9.99 1.84 6.92
N PHE A 26 -10.30 2.57 7.99
CA PHE A 26 -9.96 2.21 9.36
C PHE A 26 -10.82 1.06 9.86
N ARG A 27 -10.18 -0.04 10.24
CA ARG A 27 -10.76 -1.24 10.85
C ARG A 27 -12.10 -1.67 10.22
N MET A 28 -12.08 -1.96 8.91
CA MET A 28 -13.21 -2.63 8.24
C MET A 28 -13.44 -4.05 8.76
N ASN A 29 -12.42 -4.61 9.40
CA ASN A 29 -12.46 -5.80 10.23
C ASN A 29 -11.79 -5.48 11.60
N HIS A 30 -11.81 -6.44 12.52
CA HIS A 30 -11.31 -6.23 13.89
C HIS A 30 -9.79 -6.31 14.03
N ARG A 31 -9.06 -6.67 12.97
CA ARG A 31 -7.63 -7.00 13.03
C ARG A 31 -6.73 -5.91 12.45
N TYR A 32 -7.18 -5.23 11.40
CA TYR A 32 -6.36 -4.24 10.69
C TYR A 32 -7.19 -3.22 9.91
N SER A 33 -6.52 -2.13 9.56
CA SER A 33 -7.00 -1.12 8.63
C SER A 33 -6.46 -1.36 7.21
N VAL A 34 -7.10 -0.76 6.20
CA VAL A 34 -6.70 -0.91 4.79
C VAL A 34 -6.43 0.45 4.16
N ILE A 35 -5.30 0.56 3.45
CA ILE A 35 -4.95 1.71 2.62
C ILE A 35 -4.78 1.29 1.16
N LEU A 36 -5.37 2.09 0.27
CA LEU A 36 -5.21 2.06 -1.17
C LEU A 36 -4.31 3.22 -1.59
N MET A 37 -3.04 2.90 -1.83
CA MET A 37 -1.99 3.83 -2.20
C MET A 37 -1.94 4.03 -3.72
N SER A 38 -1.70 5.27 -4.16
CA SER A 38 -1.51 5.56 -5.59
C SER A 38 -0.47 6.64 -5.82
N ARG A 39 0.62 6.26 -6.50
CA ARG A 39 1.72 7.16 -6.89
C ARG A 39 1.71 7.51 -8.37
N ARG A 40 0.53 7.69 -8.95
CA ARG A 40 0.43 8.14 -10.35
C ARG A 40 0.74 9.63 -10.42
N SER A 41 1.28 10.08 -11.54
CA SER A 41 1.50 11.52 -11.79
C SER A 41 0.23 12.36 -11.60
N ASN A 42 -0.94 11.77 -11.87
CA ASN A 42 -2.26 12.39 -11.66
C ASN A 42 -2.99 11.83 -10.43
N ALA A 43 -2.30 11.18 -9.50
CA ALA A 43 -2.93 10.74 -8.26
C ALA A 43 -3.34 11.98 -7.44
N PRO A 44 -4.48 11.91 -6.73
CA PRO A 44 -4.97 13.05 -5.95
C PRO A 44 -4.11 13.33 -4.71
N TYR A 45 -3.19 12.44 -4.35
CA TYR A 45 -2.41 12.45 -3.11
C TYR A 45 -0.93 12.23 -3.40
N SER A 46 -0.07 12.81 -2.57
CA SER A 46 1.39 12.75 -2.74
C SER A 46 2.02 11.62 -1.92
N ASP A 47 1.55 10.38 -2.10
CA ASP A 47 2.08 9.21 -1.39
C ASP A 47 3.55 8.95 -1.79
N LYS A 48 4.41 8.61 -0.83
CA LYS A 48 5.84 8.36 -1.07
C LYS A 48 6.33 7.13 -0.34
N ILE A 49 7.28 6.43 -0.96
CA ILE A 49 8.14 5.47 -0.25
C ILE A 49 9.42 6.23 0.08
N LEU A 50 9.86 6.17 1.33
CA LEU A 50 11.07 6.85 1.80
C LEU A 50 12.34 6.13 1.33
N GLU A 51 13.50 6.76 1.52
CA GLU A 51 14.80 6.26 1.06
C GLU A 51 15.17 4.89 1.68
N ASP A 52 14.69 4.61 2.89
CA ASP A 52 14.84 3.32 3.56
C ASP A 52 14.10 2.17 2.85
N SER A 53 13.25 2.48 1.86
CA SER A 53 12.45 1.55 1.07
C SER A 53 11.46 0.68 1.86
N ILE A 54 11.26 0.97 3.15
CA ILE A 54 10.39 0.23 4.06
C ILE A 54 9.37 1.14 4.77
N THR A 55 9.55 2.46 4.69
CA THR A 55 8.62 3.43 5.24
C THR A 55 7.83 4.12 4.12
N ILE A 56 6.55 4.32 4.34
CA ILE A 56 5.61 5.01 3.46
C ILE A 56 5.11 6.27 4.16
N GLU A 57 5.11 7.39 3.44
CA GLU A 57 4.32 8.57 3.80
C GLU A 57 3.03 8.55 2.98
N TYR A 58 1.89 8.59 3.66
CA TYR A 58 0.57 8.55 3.06
C TYR A 58 -0.22 9.82 3.40
N GLU A 59 -0.74 10.53 2.40
CA GLU A 59 -1.54 11.73 2.62
C GLU A 59 -2.97 11.36 3.02
N GLY A 60 -3.50 12.00 4.04
CA GLY A 60 -4.86 11.80 4.53
C GLY A 60 -5.93 12.16 3.51
N HIS A 61 -7.19 11.92 3.88
CA HIS A 61 -8.33 12.26 3.06
C HIS A 61 -8.71 13.73 3.10
N ASP A 62 -9.17 14.22 1.95
CA ASP A 62 -9.78 15.54 1.83
C ASP A 62 -11.12 15.64 2.58
N ALA A 63 -11.53 16.88 2.84
CA ALA A 63 -12.90 17.15 3.27
C ALA A 63 -13.91 16.60 2.24
N PRO A 64 -15.07 16.10 2.66
CA PRO A 64 -16.08 15.63 1.72
C PRO A 64 -16.55 16.77 0.81
N LYS A 65 -16.71 16.48 -0.49
CA LYS A 65 -17.30 17.43 -1.45
C LYS A 65 -18.81 17.54 -1.17
N THR A 66 -19.19 18.60 -0.47
CA THR A 66 -20.60 18.80 -0.02
C THR A 66 -21.42 19.67 -0.98
N SER A 67 -20.77 20.40 -1.88
CA SER A 67 -21.41 21.15 -2.97
C SER A 67 -20.46 21.26 -4.17
N TYR A 68 -20.96 21.73 -5.31
CA TYR A 68 -20.13 21.94 -6.51
C TYR A 68 -19.10 23.08 -6.31
N GLU A 69 -19.49 24.11 -5.56
CA GLU A 69 -18.69 25.33 -5.30
C GLU A 69 -17.51 25.08 -4.36
N ILE A 70 -17.62 24.07 -3.50
CA ILE A 70 -16.54 23.71 -2.57
C ILE A 70 -15.53 22.84 -3.30
N ASN A 71 -14.28 23.32 -3.36
CA ASN A 71 -13.13 22.53 -3.76
C ASN A 71 -12.47 21.92 -2.52
N PRO A 72 -12.55 20.59 -2.29
CA PRO A 72 -11.91 19.96 -1.14
C PRO A 72 -10.39 20.18 -1.05
N LYS A 73 -9.73 20.41 -2.17
CA LYS A 73 -8.27 20.63 -2.25
C LYS A 73 -7.82 22.02 -1.77
N THR A 74 -8.75 22.88 -1.36
CA THR A 74 -8.43 24.18 -0.75
C THR A 74 -8.83 24.23 0.72
N LEU A 75 -9.34 23.13 1.28
CA LEU A 75 -9.78 23.05 2.66
C LEU A 75 -8.87 22.11 3.44
N ASP A 76 -8.47 22.55 4.63
CA ASP A 76 -7.76 21.74 5.61
C ASP A 76 -8.43 20.39 5.80
N GLN A 77 -7.63 19.34 5.86
CA GLN A 77 -8.15 18.00 6.04
C GLN A 77 -8.79 17.86 7.43
N PRO A 78 -10.02 17.36 7.53
CA PRO A 78 -10.73 17.36 8.79
C PRO A 78 -10.39 16.14 9.64
N LYS A 79 -10.16 16.35 10.94
CA LYS A 79 -10.13 15.28 11.96
C LYS A 79 -11.54 14.80 12.34
N LEU A 80 -12.51 15.71 12.31
CA LEU A 80 -13.91 15.47 12.68
C LEU A 80 -14.84 15.78 11.51
N THR A 81 -15.94 15.04 11.39
CA THR A 81 -17.04 15.40 10.51
C THR A 81 -17.75 16.66 11.05
N ARG A 82 -18.64 17.25 10.24
CA ARG A 82 -19.48 18.39 10.68
C ARG A 82 -20.31 18.08 11.93
N ASN A 83 -20.63 16.81 12.16
CA ASN A 83 -21.43 16.35 13.29
C ASN A 83 -20.56 15.95 14.50
N GLY A 84 -19.25 16.22 14.47
CA GLY A 84 -18.33 15.94 15.57
C GLY A 84 -17.83 14.50 15.67
N THR A 85 -18.24 13.59 14.78
CA THR A 85 -17.71 12.21 14.74
C THR A 85 -16.35 12.16 14.05
N LEU A 86 -15.47 11.21 14.39
CA LEU A 86 -14.15 11.09 13.76
C LEU A 86 -14.26 10.74 12.26
N THR A 87 -13.49 11.47 11.44
CA THR A 87 -13.24 11.09 10.04
C THR A 87 -12.29 9.88 9.98
N GLN A 88 -11.98 9.38 8.79
CA GLN A 88 -10.91 8.38 8.63
C GLN A 88 -9.57 8.93 9.15
N ASN A 89 -9.21 10.16 8.81
CA ASN A 89 -8.03 10.83 9.37
C ASN A 89 -8.11 10.86 10.90
N GLY A 90 -9.26 11.23 11.46
CA GLY A 90 -9.44 11.28 12.91
C GLY A 90 -9.21 9.94 13.60
N LYS A 91 -9.67 8.84 13.00
CA LYS A 91 -9.47 7.49 13.55
C LYS A 91 -8.00 7.05 13.51
N PHE A 92 -7.32 7.27 12.38
CA PHE A 92 -5.88 6.98 12.25
C PHE A 92 -5.04 7.84 13.19
N ILE A 93 -5.36 9.13 13.34
CA ILE A 93 -4.71 10.03 14.31
C ILE A 93 -4.93 9.51 15.74
N GLU A 94 -6.17 9.18 16.09
CA GLU A 94 -6.48 8.70 17.43
C GLU A 94 -5.72 7.41 17.77
N SER A 95 -5.56 6.47 16.84
CA SER A 95 -4.76 5.26 17.09
C SER A 95 -3.29 5.58 17.35
N VAL A 96 -2.69 6.52 16.62
CA VAL A 96 -1.31 6.98 16.88
C VAL A 96 -1.21 7.64 18.25
N GLU A 97 -2.14 8.52 18.60
CA GLU A 97 -2.15 9.21 19.90
C GLU A 97 -2.32 8.24 21.07
N LYS A 98 -3.14 7.19 20.90
CA LYS A 98 -3.30 6.13 21.91
C LYS A 98 -2.01 5.33 22.08
N TYR A 99 -1.33 5.01 20.99
CA TYR A 99 -0.03 4.35 21.01
C TYR A 99 1.04 5.22 21.71
N LYS A 100 1.15 6.50 21.35
CA LYS A 100 2.11 7.44 21.99
C LYS A 100 1.88 7.64 23.49
N LYS A 101 0.70 7.29 23.99
CA LYS A 101 0.34 7.33 25.42
C LYS A 101 0.44 5.96 26.11
N ASP A 102 0.99 4.96 25.42
CA ASP A 102 1.10 3.57 25.88
C ASP A 102 -0.25 2.95 26.28
N THR A 103 -1.35 3.37 25.63
CA THR A 103 -2.72 2.87 25.90
C THR A 103 -3.23 1.88 24.86
N SER A 104 -2.48 1.67 23.77
CA SER A 104 -2.81 0.74 22.68
C SER A 104 -1.53 0.36 21.95
N GLU A 105 -1.52 -0.78 21.29
CA GLU A 105 -0.50 -1.14 20.31
C GLU A 105 -0.66 -0.31 19.02
N LEU A 106 0.36 -0.38 18.16
CA LEU A 106 0.37 0.23 16.84
C LEU A 106 -0.78 -0.32 15.98
N GLU A 107 -1.42 0.56 15.20
CA GLU A 107 -2.43 0.12 14.24
C GLU A 107 -1.76 -0.59 13.07
N LYS A 108 -2.14 -1.86 12.86
CA LYS A 108 -1.78 -2.62 11.66
C LYS A 108 -2.56 -2.12 10.45
N VAL A 109 -1.84 -1.88 9.36
CA VAL A 109 -2.41 -1.38 8.11
C VAL A 109 -1.95 -2.24 6.94
N LYS A 110 -2.91 -2.84 6.24
CA LYS A 110 -2.66 -3.56 4.99
C LYS A 110 -2.66 -2.58 3.82
N VAL A 111 -1.59 -2.57 3.04
CA VAL A 111 -1.40 -1.58 1.97
C VAL A 111 -1.49 -2.23 0.60
N TYR A 112 -2.37 -1.70 -0.25
CA TYR A 112 -2.47 -2.04 -1.67
C TYR A 112 -2.00 -0.87 -2.52
N GLU A 113 -1.09 -1.13 -3.46
CA GLU A 113 -0.56 -0.15 -4.40
C GLU A 113 -1.26 -0.28 -5.76
N LYS A 114 -1.78 0.84 -6.27
CA LYS A 114 -2.42 0.87 -7.59
C LYS A 114 -1.37 0.90 -8.71
N ILE A 115 -1.32 -0.16 -9.51
CA ILE A 115 -0.42 -0.25 -10.67
C ILE A 115 -1.09 0.37 -11.90
N LEU A 116 -2.19 -0.23 -12.36
CA LEU A 116 -2.98 0.17 -13.53
C LEU A 116 -4.49 0.18 -13.19
N PRO A 117 -5.36 0.80 -14.00
CA PRO A 117 -6.80 0.75 -13.75
C PRO A 117 -7.24 -0.71 -13.55
N GLY A 118 -7.85 -1.00 -12.40
CA GLY A 118 -8.27 -2.36 -12.04
C GLY A 118 -7.16 -3.31 -11.58
N VAL A 119 -5.88 -2.92 -11.61
CA VAL A 119 -4.73 -3.79 -11.24
C VAL A 119 -4.02 -3.23 -10.00
N TRP A 120 -3.99 -4.04 -8.95
CA TRP A 120 -3.47 -3.69 -7.63
C TRP A 120 -2.38 -4.67 -7.20
N SER A 121 -1.40 -4.19 -6.45
CA SER A 121 -0.32 -5.00 -5.88
C SER A 121 -0.35 -4.89 -4.37
N LEU A 122 -0.36 -6.02 -3.65
CA LEU A 122 -0.26 -6.04 -2.20
C LEU A 122 1.16 -5.67 -1.76
N LYS A 123 1.31 -4.64 -0.94
CA LYS A 123 2.61 -4.23 -0.38
C LYS A 123 2.95 -4.90 0.94
N GLY A 124 1.96 -5.51 1.58
CA GLY A 124 2.11 -6.15 2.89
C GLY A 124 1.40 -5.38 3.99
N PHE A 125 1.71 -5.76 5.23
CA PHE A 125 1.27 -5.09 6.44
C PHE A 125 2.30 -4.08 6.92
N PHE A 126 1.83 -2.95 7.40
CA PHE A 126 2.62 -1.84 7.91
C PHE A 126 2.09 -1.43 9.27
N ASP A 127 2.98 -1.01 10.16
CA ASP A 127 2.64 -0.40 11.43
C ASP A 127 2.50 1.11 11.23
N LEU A 128 1.38 1.69 11.67
CA LEU A 128 1.16 3.13 11.66
C LEU A 128 1.89 3.79 12.84
N ILE A 129 3.10 4.26 12.59
CA ILE A 129 4.02 4.72 13.64
C ILE A 129 3.84 6.18 14.03
N ASP A 130 3.41 7.04 13.11
CA ASP A 130 3.30 8.47 13.37
C ASP A 130 2.36 9.19 12.39
N TYR A 131 2.05 10.46 12.69
CA TYR A 131 1.50 11.40 11.73
C TYR A 131 2.06 12.81 11.97
N LYS A 132 2.08 13.62 10.92
CA LYS A 132 2.38 15.05 10.97
C LYS A 132 1.34 15.85 10.19
N ILE A 133 1.24 17.14 10.50
CA ILE A 133 0.48 18.09 9.69
C ILE A 133 1.48 18.83 8.82
N ASN A 134 1.22 18.86 7.52
CA ASN A 134 2.02 19.59 6.55
C ASN A 134 1.15 20.64 5.85
N HIS A 135 1.70 21.83 5.61
CA HIS A 135 1.04 22.84 4.80
C HIS A 135 1.49 22.70 3.34
N ASP A 136 0.58 22.34 2.43
CA ASP A 136 0.91 22.06 1.01
C ASP A 136 1.01 23.31 0.12
N GLY A 137 0.98 24.50 0.75
CA GLY A 137 0.93 25.80 0.09
C GLY A 137 -0.49 26.36 -0.07
N LYS A 138 -1.52 25.53 0.15
CA LYS A 138 -2.93 25.94 0.08
C LYS A 138 -3.71 25.61 1.34
N ARG A 139 -3.38 24.50 2.00
CA ARG A 139 -4.09 23.96 3.15
C ARG A 139 -3.20 23.05 3.99
N ASN A 140 -3.67 22.72 5.18
CA ASN A 140 -3.09 21.70 6.03
C ASN A 140 -3.59 20.29 5.62
N VAL A 141 -2.65 19.39 5.43
CA VAL A 141 -2.89 17.96 5.14
C VAL A 141 -2.24 17.09 6.21
N PHE A 142 -2.85 15.96 6.51
CA PHE A 142 -2.24 14.95 7.37
C PHE A 142 -1.31 14.08 6.53
N ILE A 143 -0.12 13.81 7.05
CA ILE A 143 0.82 12.85 6.48
C ILE A 143 1.04 11.76 7.53
N PHE A 144 0.66 10.54 7.18
CA PHE A 144 0.81 9.35 8.03
C PHE A 144 2.10 8.62 7.68
N SER A 145 2.88 8.26 8.69
CA SER A 145 4.10 7.48 8.54
C SER A 145 3.79 6.02 8.85
N LEU A 146 3.97 5.15 7.85
CA LEU A 146 3.73 3.71 7.96
C LEU A 146 5.02 2.94 7.70
N LYS A 147 5.46 2.13 8.66
CA LYS A 147 6.68 1.32 8.52
C LYS A 147 6.31 -0.14 8.25
N LEU A 148 7.00 -0.78 7.30
CA LEU A 148 6.76 -2.20 6.98
C LEU A 148 6.89 -3.02 8.25
N SER A 149 5.89 -3.85 8.50
CA SER A 149 5.81 -4.61 9.74
C SER A 149 6.64 -5.88 9.70
N ASP A 150 7.20 -6.28 10.84
CA ASP A 150 7.87 -7.58 11.02
C ASP A 150 6.86 -8.75 10.86
N GLU A 151 5.57 -8.49 11.09
CA GLU A 151 4.47 -9.44 10.97
C GLU A 151 3.70 -9.19 9.67
N GLN A 152 3.85 -10.10 8.70
CA GLN A 152 3.26 -9.96 7.36
C GLN A 152 2.03 -10.84 7.14
N ASP A 153 1.60 -11.53 8.18
CA ASP A 153 0.34 -12.23 8.25
C ASP A 153 -0.19 -12.11 9.69
N VAL A 154 -1.49 -11.87 9.80
CA VAL A 154 -2.22 -11.71 11.06
C VAL A 154 -2.75 -13.05 11.57
N GLU A 155 -2.68 -14.10 10.75
CA GLU A 155 -3.16 -15.46 11.03
C GLU A 155 -2.02 -16.49 11.13
N THR A 156 -0.89 -16.29 10.44
CA THR A 156 0.29 -17.17 10.55
C THR A 156 1.56 -16.38 10.88
N ASN A 157 2.36 -16.88 11.83
CA ASN A 157 3.63 -16.26 12.26
C ASN A 157 4.75 -16.44 11.20
N GLY A 158 4.47 -16.09 9.95
CA GLY A 158 5.48 -16.03 8.90
C GLY A 158 6.34 -14.78 9.08
N HIS A 159 7.50 -14.92 9.70
CA HIS A 159 8.52 -13.86 9.71
C HIS A 159 9.10 -13.71 8.30
N ILE A 160 8.93 -12.53 7.70
CA ILE A 160 9.64 -12.17 6.47
C ILE A 160 10.97 -11.54 6.88
N ASP A 161 12.06 -11.99 6.27
CA ASP A 161 13.35 -11.33 6.44
C ASP A 161 13.32 -9.94 5.78
N LEU A 162 12.99 -8.93 6.58
CA LEU A 162 12.91 -7.54 6.16
C LEU A 162 14.22 -7.02 5.59
N LYS A 163 15.38 -7.63 5.91
CA LYS A 163 16.67 -7.24 5.33
C LYS A 163 16.71 -7.40 3.81
N HIS A 164 15.82 -8.22 3.25
CA HIS A 164 15.75 -8.53 1.82
C HIS A 164 14.54 -7.93 1.10
N THR A 165 13.64 -7.25 1.81
CA THR A 165 12.37 -6.75 1.24
C THR A 165 12.48 -5.26 0.91
N ARG A 166 13.04 -4.93 -0.26
CA ARG A 166 12.95 -3.56 -0.81
C ARG A 166 11.72 -3.43 -1.68
N LEU A 167 10.80 -2.54 -1.30
CA LEU A 167 9.59 -2.26 -2.06
C LEU A 167 9.92 -1.83 -3.49
N ILE A 168 9.39 -2.56 -4.48
CA ILE A 168 9.53 -2.19 -5.89
C ILE A 168 8.75 -0.90 -6.15
N SER A 169 9.34 0.05 -6.87
CA SER A 169 8.69 1.32 -7.22
C SER A 169 7.51 1.13 -8.19
N SER A 170 6.55 2.05 -8.16
CA SER A 170 5.38 2.01 -9.05
C SER A 170 5.77 2.09 -10.52
N GLU A 171 6.81 2.86 -10.83
CA GLU A 171 7.32 3.06 -12.19
C GLU A 171 7.84 1.74 -12.76
N ILE A 172 8.65 1.03 -11.99
CA ILE A 172 9.22 -0.26 -12.38
C ILE A 172 8.12 -1.32 -12.51
N LYS A 173 7.17 -1.38 -11.57
CA LYS A 173 6.03 -2.31 -11.67
C LYS A 173 5.21 -2.09 -12.94
N LYS A 174 4.99 -0.84 -13.35
CA LYS A 174 4.28 -0.53 -14.60
C LYS A 174 5.10 -0.96 -15.82
N GLU A 175 6.39 -0.67 -15.83
CA GLU A 175 7.31 -1.07 -16.91
C GLU A 175 7.30 -2.59 -17.09
N VAL A 176 7.50 -3.34 -16.00
CA VAL A 176 7.46 -4.81 -15.98
C VAL A 176 6.11 -5.32 -16.46
N TRP A 177 5.00 -4.75 -15.95
CA TRP A 177 3.66 -5.17 -16.37
C TRP A 177 3.43 -4.98 -17.87
N GLN A 178 3.87 -3.84 -18.44
CA GLN A 178 3.74 -3.55 -19.86
C GLN A 178 4.62 -4.48 -20.70
N ARG A 179 5.89 -4.67 -20.30
CA ARG A 179 6.85 -5.57 -20.94
C ARG A 179 6.32 -7.00 -20.99
N ASP A 180 5.84 -7.50 -19.85
CA ASP A 180 5.39 -8.89 -19.67
C ASP A 180 3.92 -9.08 -20.09
N LYS A 181 3.26 -8.02 -20.56
CA LYS A 181 1.89 -8.01 -21.07
C LYS A 181 0.87 -8.57 -20.08
N GLY A 182 1.10 -8.34 -18.77
CA GLY A 182 0.25 -8.85 -17.70
C GLY A 182 0.15 -10.38 -17.65
N LYS A 183 1.22 -11.09 -18.04
CA LYS A 183 1.29 -12.56 -18.11
C LYS A 183 2.55 -13.07 -17.43
N CYS A 184 2.48 -14.30 -16.93
CA CYS A 184 3.66 -15.03 -16.48
C CYS A 184 4.63 -15.21 -17.66
N VAL A 185 5.89 -14.80 -17.50
CA VAL A 185 6.90 -14.90 -18.56
C VAL A 185 7.30 -16.35 -18.89
N ILE A 186 7.05 -17.29 -17.98
CA ILE A 186 7.39 -18.71 -18.16
C ILE A 186 6.26 -19.47 -18.86
N CYS A 187 5.02 -19.35 -18.38
CA CYS A 187 3.90 -20.19 -18.84
C CYS A 187 2.74 -19.42 -19.49
N GLY A 188 2.79 -18.10 -19.55
CA GLY A 188 1.74 -17.27 -20.15
C GLY A 188 0.45 -17.11 -19.31
N SER A 189 0.38 -17.70 -18.11
CA SER A 189 -0.76 -17.54 -17.20
C SER A 189 -1.05 -16.07 -16.90
N ILE A 190 -2.32 -15.70 -16.81
CA ILE A 190 -2.80 -14.37 -16.36
C ILE A 190 -3.30 -14.36 -14.91
N LYS A 191 -3.26 -15.52 -14.23
CA LYS A 191 -3.82 -15.70 -12.88
C LYS A 191 -2.73 -15.82 -11.84
N ASN A 192 -3.02 -15.33 -10.63
CA ASN A 192 -2.14 -15.40 -9.46
C ASN A 192 -0.73 -14.90 -9.78
N LEU A 193 -0.64 -13.70 -10.33
CA LEU A 193 0.62 -13.10 -10.74
C LEU A 193 1.28 -12.37 -9.57
N HIS A 194 2.60 -12.33 -9.58
CA HIS A 194 3.43 -11.65 -8.59
C HIS A 194 4.61 -11.01 -9.33
N PHE A 195 5.09 -9.88 -8.82
CA PHE A 195 6.41 -9.39 -9.21
C PHE A 195 7.46 -10.20 -8.46
N ASP A 196 8.37 -10.83 -9.19
CA ASP A 196 9.45 -11.64 -8.65
C ASP A 196 10.80 -11.11 -9.13
N HIS A 197 11.84 -11.26 -8.30
CA HIS A 197 13.20 -10.86 -8.65
C HIS A 197 13.97 -12.01 -9.30
N ASP A 198 14.69 -11.70 -10.39
CA ASP A 198 15.58 -12.65 -11.06
C ASP A 198 16.78 -13.01 -10.17
N LEU A 199 17.51 -11.98 -9.75
CA LEU A 199 18.51 -12.06 -8.70
C LEU A 199 17.87 -11.62 -7.39
N PRO A 200 17.76 -12.49 -6.38
CA PRO A 200 17.28 -12.11 -5.05
C PRO A 200 18.14 -11.01 -4.44
N PHE A 201 17.54 -10.15 -3.61
CA PHE A 201 18.28 -9.08 -2.91
C PHE A 201 19.45 -9.64 -2.08
N SER A 202 19.27 -10.81 -1.46
CA SER A 202 20.31 -11.50 -0.65
C SER A 202 21.58 -11.81 -1.42
N LYS A 203 21.50 -11.79 -2.75
CA LYS A 203 22.59 -12.06 -3.68
C LYS A 203 22.97 -10.82 -4.49
N GLY A 204 22.59 -9.62 -4.03
CA GLY A 204 22.91 -8.34 -4.67
C GLY A 204 21.88 -7.86 -5.72
N GLY A 205 20.72 -8.51 -5.80
CA GLY A 205 19.61 -8.07 -6.64
C GLY A 205 19.15 -6.66 -6.32
N THR A 206 18.69 -5.91 -7.32
CA THR A 206 18.16 -4.56 -7.13
C THR A 206 16.68 -4.50 -7.49
N SER A 207 15.92 -3.68 -6.75
CA SER A 207 14.55 -3.26 -7.13
C SER A 207 14.56 -1.94 -7.93
N LEU A 208 15.72 -1.52 -8.45
CA LEU A 208 15.92 -0.21 -9.08
C LEU A 208 15.68 -0.20 -10.59
N THR A 209 15.65 -1.38 -11.22
CA THR A 209 15.43 -1.50 -12.66
C THR A 209 14.45 -2.63 -12.96
N ALA A 210 13.66 -2.49 -14.03
CA ALA A 210 12.78 -3.57 -14.50
C ALA A 210 13.55 -4.81 -14.97
N LYS A 211 14.86 -4.69 -15.26
CA LYS A 211 15.68 -5.80 -15.76
C LYS A 211 15.84 -6.95 -14.78
N ASN A 212 15.73 -6.68 -13.48
CA ASN A 212 15.86 -7.69 -12.43
C ASN A 212 14.50 -8.16 -11.89
N ILE A 213 13.40 -7.81 -12.56
CA ILE A 213 12.04 -8.08 -12.09
C ILE A 213 11.21 -8.65 -13.23
N ARG A 214 10.42 -9.69 -12.95
CA ARG A 214 9.51 -10.34 -13.90
C ARG A 214 8.15 -10.65 -13.28
N LEU A 215 7.15 -10.86 -14.13
CA LEU A 215 5.87 -11.44 -13.71
C LEU A 215 5.94 -12.96 -13.72
N LEU A 216 5.68 -13.57 -12.57
CA LEU A 216 5.50 -15.01 -12.41
C LEU A 216 4.13 -15.34 -11.84
N CYS A 217 3.54 -16.46 -12.28
CA CYS A 217 2.39 -17.02 -11.58
C CYS A 217 2.83 -17.82 -10.36
N ALA A 218 1.95 -17.99 -9.37
CA ALA A 218 2.25 -18.73 -8.14
C ALA A 218 2.89 -20.11 -8.39
N LYS A 219 2.45 -20.86 -9.41
CA LYS A 219 3.01 -22.17 -9.76
C LYS A 219 4.46 -22.08 -10.23
N CYS A 220 4.75 -21.15 -11.16
CA CYS A 220 6.10 -20.95 -11.68
C CYS A 220 7.03 -20.36 -10.62
N ASN A 221 6.52 -19.46 -9.77
CA ASN A 221 7.27 -18.90 -8.65
C ASN A 221 7.69 -19.97 -7.63
N LEU A 222 6.75 -20.84 -7.23
CA LEU A 222 7.04 -21.96 -6.34
C LEU A 222 8.02 -22.96 -6.96
N ALA A 223 7.92 -23.21 -8.27
CA ALA A 223 8.85 -24.09 -8.98
C ALA A 223 10.27 -23.51 -9.07
N LYS A 224 10.41 -22.18 -9.24
CA LYS A 224 11.69 -21.47 -9.21
C LYS A 224 12.35 -21.55 -7.83
N SER A 225 11.58 -21.37 -6.75
CA SER A 225 12.11 -21.34 -5.38
C SER A 225 13.26 -20.30 -5.28
N ASP A 226 14.34 -20.60 -4.56
CA ASP A 226 15.52 -19.71 -4.40
C ASP A 226 16.58 -19.86 -5.51
N LYS A 227 16.24 -20.56 -6.61
CA LYS A 227 17.17 -20.79 -7.72
C LYS A 227 17.31 -19.51 -8.55
N ILE A 228 18.56 -19.19 -8.87
CA ILE A 228 18.90 -18.11 -9.80
C ILE A 228 18.81 -18.73 -11.20
N GLU A 229 18.02 -18.11 -12.08
CA GLU A 229 17.84 -18.46 -13.49
C GLU A 229 18.10 -17.26 -14.37
#